data_AF-A0A9D1JU32-F1
#
_entry.id   AF-A0A9D1JU32-F1
#
_cell.length_a   1.000
_cell.length_b   1.000
_cell.length_c   1.000
_cell.angle_alpha   90.00
_cell.angle_beta   90.00
_cell.angle_gamma   90.00
#
_symmetry.space_group_name_H-M   'P 1'
#
loop_
_entity.id
_entity.type
_entity.pdbx_description
1 polymer ?
#
loop_
_entity_poly.entity_id
_entity_poly.type
_entity_poly.pdbx_seq_one_letter_code
_entity_poly.pdbx_strand_id
1 'polypeptide(L)' 'MCLSTVYNGAIADDRMLMSNVQQILCQGDTVTLTDILERQITVEGHIEMADLVNGKVIIAPKS' A
#
# COMPACT_ATOMS: atom_id res chain seq x y z
N MET A 1 1.24 8.62 16.14
CA MET A 1 1.78 8.32 14.80
C MET A 1 1.16 7.01 14.36
N CYS A 2 0.42 7.00 13.26
CA CYS A 2 -0.16 5.78 12.71
C CYS A 2 0.52 5.53 11.36
N LEU A 3 1.26 4.44 11.23
CA LEU A 3 1.89 4.02 9.98
C LEU A 3 1.05 2.93 9.36
N SER A 4 0.97 2.93 8.03
CA SER A 4 0.10 2.00 7.31
C SER A 4 0.82 0.72 6.89
N THR A 5 0.07 -0.38 6.83
CA THR A 5 0.48 -1.61 6.12
C THR A 5 -0.36 -1.74 4.87
N VAL A 6 0.30 -1.99 3.74
CA VAL A 6 -0.33 -2.06 2.42
C VAL A 6 -0.31 -3.49 1.93
N TYR A 7 -1.43 -3.94 1.37
CA TYR A 7 -1.66 -5.31 0.92
C TYR A 7 -2.10 -5.35 -0.55
N ASN A 8 -1.84 -6.46 -1.23
CA ASN A 8 -2.31 -6.73 -2.57
C ASN A 8 -3.66 -7.47 -2.54
N GLY A 9 -4.76 -6.80 -2.89
CA GLY A 9 -6.12 -7.34 -3.02
C GLY A 9 -6.83 -7.70 -1.70
N ALA A 10 -6.15 -8.25 -0.69
CA ALA A 10 -6.78 -8.60 0.59
C ALA A 10 -5.80 -8.53 1.76
N ILE A 11 -6.33 -8.28 2.96
CA ILE A 11 -5.54 -8.28 4.20
C ILE A 11 -5.20 -9.73 4.58
N ALA A 12 -3.99 -10.15 4.22
CA ALA A 12 -3.41 -11.46 4.57
C ALA A 12 -1.87 -11.35 4.59
N ASP A 13 -1.20 -12.17 5.41
CA ASP A 13 0.25 -12.10 5.62
C ASP A 13 1.05 -12.38 4.34
N ASP A 14 0.57 -13.31 3.51
CA ASP A 14 1.15 -13.66 2.20
C ASP A 14 0.92 -12.60 1.12
N ARG A 15 0.10 -11.58 1.42
CA ARG A 15 -0.25 -10.48 0.51
C ARG A 15 0.25 -9.11 0.98
N MET A 16 1.04 -9.06 2.06
CA MET A 16 1.67 -7.83 2.50
C MET A 16 2.66 -7.33 1.43
N LEU A 17 2.47 -6.10 0.98
CA LEU A 17 3.39 -5.41 0.07
C LEU A 17 4.47 -4.66 0.84
N MET A 18 4.07 -3.85 1.82
CA MET A 18 4.98 -3.05 2.63
C MET A 18 4.33 -2.64 3.95
N SER A 19 5.10 -2.70 5.03
CA SER A 19 4.75 -2.17 6.36
C SER A 19 5.46 -0.84 6.62
N ASN A 20 4.97 -0.09 7.61
CA ASN A 20 5.56 1.20 8.02
C ASN A 20 5.57 2.23 6.87
N VAL A 21 4.53 2.20 6.02
CA VAL A 21 4.42 3.10 4.88
C VAL A 21 4.11 4.51 5.36
N GLN A 22 4.97 5.45 4.95
CA GLN A 22 4.82 6.89 5.21
C GLN A 22 4.16 7.63 4.05
N GLN A 23 4.30 7.13 2.82
CA GLN A 23 3.76 7.77 1.62
C GLN A 23 3.23 6.72 0.64
N ILE A 24 2.08 7.02 0.05
CA ILE A 24 1.50 6.29 -1.07
C ILE A 24 1.29 7.28 -2.21
N LEU A 25 2.04 7.13 -3.31
CA LEU A 25 1.95 7.98 -4.49
C LEU A 25 1.27 7.21 -5.61
N CYS A 26 0.13 7.72 -6.09
CA CYS A 26 -0.61 7.13 -7.21
C CYS A 26 -0.32 7.92 -8.49
N GLN A 27 0.16 7.24 -9.53
CA GLN A 27 0.49 7.82 -10.84
C GLN A 27 -0.03 6.92 -11.95
N GLY A 28 -1.14 7.32 -12.57
CA GLY A 28 -1.82 6.49 -13.56
C GLY A 28 -2.23 5.14 -12.95
N ASP A 29 -1.77 4.06 -13.57
CA ASP A 29 -2.04 2.68 -13.12
C ASP A 29 -0.95 2.13 -12.18
N THR A 30 -0.10 2.99 -11.62
CA THR A 30 0.96 2.58 -10.69
C THR A 30 0.80 3.23 -9.33
N VAL A 31 1.14 2.46 -8.30
CA VAL A 31 1.17 2.91 -6.90
C VAL A 31 2.57 2.67 -6.35
N THR A 32 3.22 3.75 -5.93
CA THR A 32 4.54 3.71 -5.28
C THR A 32 4.38 3.90 -3.78
N LEU A 33 4.90 2.95 -3.02
CA LEU A 33 4.90 2.95 -1.56
C LEU A 33 6.29 3.30 -1.06
N THR A 34 6.37 4.23 -0.09
CA THR A 34 7.61 4.59 0.59
C THR A 34 7.49 4.30 2.08
N ASP A 35 8.41 3.52 2.65
CA ASP A 35 8.49 3.30 4.10
C ASP A 35 9.26 4.41 4.83
N ILE A 36 9.22 4.38 6.16
CA ILE A 36 9.94 5.33 7.03
C ILE A 36 11.48 5.29 6.92
N LEU A 37 12.03 4.27 6.24
CA LEU A 37 13.46 4.15 5.96
C LEU A 37 13.78 4.55 4.51
N GLU A 38 12.84 5.23 3.84
CA GLU A 38 12.92 5.71 2.45
C GLU A 38 13.05 4.58 1.41
N ARG A 39 12.68 3.34 1.75
CA ARG A 39 12.63 2.22 0.80
C ARG A 39 11.36 2.33 -0.04
N GLN A 40 11.48 1.99 -1.32
CA GLN A 40 10.36 2.11 -2.26
C GLN A 40 10.03 0.79 -2.93
N ILE A 41 8.72 0.56 -3.13
CA ILE A 41 8.21 -0.43 -4.06
C ILE A 41 7.14 0.21 -4.95
N THR A 42 7.09 -0.21 -6.21
CA THR A 42 6.06 0.22 -7.16
C THR A 42 5.30 -1.00 -7.66
N VAL A 43 3.98 -0.91 -7.65
CA VAL A 43 3.08 -1.97 -8.13
C VAL A 43 2.09 -1.40 -9.14
N GLU A 44 1.62 -2.23 -10.07
CA GLU A 44 0.51 -1.89 -10.94
C GLU A 44 -0.83 -2.11 -10.23
N GLY A 45 -1.72 -1.13 -10.30
CA GLY A 45 -3.03 -1.18 -9.65
C GLY A 45 -3.51 0.19 -9.17
N HIS A 46 -4.52 0.17 -8.31
CA HIS A 46 -5.10 1.35 -7.68
C HIS A 46 -5.50 1.05 -6.23
N ILE A 47 -5.63 2.09 -5.41
CA ILE A 47 -6.13 1.93 -4.04
C ILE A 47 -7.61 1.52 -4.11
N GLU A 48 -7.93 0.35 -3.57
CA GLU A 48 -9.30 -0.16 -3.45
C GLU A 48 -9.94 0.26 -2.12
N MET A 49 -9.15 0.22 -1.04
CA MET A 49 -9.61 0.54 0.30
C MET A 49 -8.49 1.14 1.14
N ALA A 50 -8.82 2.14 1.96
CA ALA A 50 -7.95 2.66 3.01
C ALA A 50 -8.72 2.72 4.35
N ASP A 51 -8.34 1.87 5.29
CA ASP A 51 -8.76 1.93 6.68
C ASP A 51 -7.79 2.83 7.45
N LEU A 52 -8.22 4.08 7.62
CA LEU A 52 -7.42 5.12 8.28
C LEU A 52 -7.37 4.97 9.80
N VAL A 53 -8.29 4.20 10.40
CA VAL A 53 -8.32 3.94 11.85
C VAL A 53 -7.33 2.84 12.21
N ASN A 54 -7.28 1.77 11.42
CA ASN A 54 -6.40 0.62 11.66
C ASN A 54 -5.10 0.65 10.85
N GLY A 55 -4.89 1.68 10.01
CA GLY A 55 -3.67 1.82 9.21
C GLY A 55 -3.51 0.70 8.18
N LYS A 56 -4.57 0.33 7.46
CA LYS A 56 -4.52 -0.72 6.44
C LYS A 56 -4.95 -0.19 5.09
N VAL A 57 -4.20 -0.49 4.04
CA VAL A 57 -4.53 -0.11 2.67
C VAL A 57 -4.51 -1.35 1.78
N ILE A 58 -5.47 -1.48 0.89
CA ILE A 58 -5.54 -2.54 -0.12
C ILE A 58 -5.33 -1.91 -1.50
N ILE A 59 -4.42 -2.47 -2.27
CA ILE A 59 -4.25 -2.18 -3.69
C ILE A 59 -4.93 -3.28 -4.50
N ALA A 60 -5.88 -2.91 -5.35
CA ALA A 60 -6.43 -3.83 -6.35
C ALA A 60 -5.45 -3.92 -7.54
N PRO A 61 -5.00 -5.13 -7.91
CA PRO A 61 -4.14 -5.32 -9.07
C PRO A 61 -4.86 -4.94 -10.37
N LYS A 62 -4.09 -4.48 -11.35
CA LYS A 62 -4.61 -4.20 -12.69
C LYS A 62 -5.11 -5.48 -13.35
N SER A 63 -6.34 -5.45 -13.88
CA SER A 63 -6.97 -6.56 -14.63
C SER A 63 -6.49 -6.61 -16.08
#